data_AF-A0A484Y5R1-F1
#
_entry.id   AF-A0A484Y5R1-F1
#
_cell.length_a   1.000
_cell.length_b   1.000
_cell.length_c   1.000
_cell.angle_alpha   90.00
_cell.angle_beta   90.00
_cell.angle_gamma   90.00
#
_symmetry.space_group_name_H-M   'P 1'
#
loop_
_entity.id
_entity.type
_entity.pdbx_description
1 polymer ?
#
loop_
_entity_poly.entity_id
_entity_poly.type
_entity_poly.pdbx_seq_one_letter_code
_entity_poly.pdbx_strand_id
1 'polypeptide(L)' 'MTAAVSIGLASYTGMPVSTTHVLSSSVAGTMVVDGGGLQRKTVTSILMAWVFTLPAAVLLSGGLYWLSLQFL' A
#
# COMPACT_ATOMS: atom_id res chain seq x y z
N MET A 1 -18.45 -2.58 -1.57
CA MET A 1 -18.90 -1.18 -1.69
C MET A 1 -18.00 -0.19 -0.97
N THR A 2 -17.52 -0.49 0.24
CA THR A 2 -16.68 0.42 1.06
C THR A 2 -15.48 0.99 0.29
N ALA A 3 -14.62 0.15 -0.28
CA ALA A 3 -13.44 0.60 -1.02
C ALA A 3 -13.77 1.56 -2.18
N ALA A 4 -14.76 1.20 -3.00
CA ALA A 4 -15.15 1.99 -4.17
C ALA A 4 -15.73 3.36 -3.78
N VAL A 5 -16.49 3.44 -2.69
CA VAL A 5 -17.03 4.71 -2.16
C VAL A 5 -15.90 5.58 -1.60
N SER A 6 -15.00 5.02 -0.80
CA SER A 6 -13.86 5.77 -0.26
C SER A 6 -12.89 6.26 -1.34
N ILE A 7 -12.63 5.46 -2.36
CA ILE A 7 -11.79 5.86 -3.50
C ILE A 7 -12.51 6.94 -4.32
N GLY A 8 -13.82 6.78 -4.59
CA GLY A 8 -14.61 7.75 -5.35
C GLY A 8 -14.66 9.13 -4.68
N LEU A 9 -14.87 9.17 -3.35
CA LEU A 9 -14.84 10.42 -2.57
C LEU A 9 -13.45 11.05 -2.59
N ALA A 10 -12.40 10.27 -2.39
CA ALA A 10 -11.05 10.81 -2.38
C ALA A 10 -10.61 11.36 -3.75
N SER A 11 -10.95 10.66 -4.84
CA SER A 11 -10.72 11.10 -6.21
C SER A 11 -11.48 12.40 -6.52
N TYR A 12 -12.70 12.56 -6.00
CA TYR A 12 -13.46 13.81 -6.15
C TYR A 12 -12.80 14.99 -5.40
N THR A 13 -12.21 14.72 -4.23
CA THR A 13 -11.50 15.72 -3.42
C THR A 13 -10.03 15.95 -3.83
N GLY A 14 -9.52 15.23 -4.83
CA GLY A 14 -8.14 15.36 -5.31
C GLY A 14 -7.06 14.86 -4.32
N MET A 15 -7.44 14.11 -3.29
CA MET A 15 -6.49 13.64 -2.28
C MET A 15 -5.67 12.44 -2.81
N PRO A 16 -4.35 12.41 -2.62
CA PRO A 16 -3.53 11.27 -3.01
C PRO A 16 -3.76 10.11 -2.03
N VAL A 17 -4.52 9.09 -2.46
CA VAL A 17 -4.83 7.92 -1.63
C VAL A 17 -4.32 6.64 -2.28
N SER A 18 -3.76 5.75 -1.48
CA SER A 18 -3.34 4.43 -1.94
C SER A 18 -4.56 3.51 -2.07
N THR A 19 -5.00 3.28 -3.31
CA THR A 19 -6.12 2.37 -3.63
C THR A 19 -5.85 0.94 -3.17
N THR A 20 -4.59 0.51 -3.16
CA THR A 20 -4.17 -0.80 -2.62
C THR A 20 -4.43 -0.93 -1.12
N HIS A 21 -4.14 0.11 -0.34
CA HIS A 21 -4.42 0.11 1.11
C HIS A 21 -5.92 0.02 1.38
N VAL A 22 -6.71 0.78 0.64
CA VAL A 22 -8.18 0.84 0.80
C VAL A 22 -8.85 -0.48 0.38
N LEU A 23 -8.38 -1.10 -0.70
CA LEU A 23 -8.89 -2.39 -1.16
C LEU A 23 -8.47 -3.55 -0.23
N SER A 24 -7.18 -3.64 0.11
CA SER A 24 -6.65 -4.73 0.94
C SER A 24 -7.28 -4.73 2.35
N SER A 25 -7.46 -3.56 2.95
CA SER A 25 -8.15 -3.42 4.25
C SER A 25 -9.64 -3.75 4.17
N SER A 26 -10.33 -3.40 3.07
CA SER A 26 -11.74 -3.76 2.89
C SER A 26 -11.95 -5.26 2.80
N VAL A 27 -11.09 -5.98 2.06
CA VAL A 27 -11.13 -7.45 1.93
C VAL A 27 -10.75 -8.12 3.25
N ALA A 28 -9.74 -7.61 3.95
CA ALA A 28 -9.38 -8.11 5.28
C ALA A 28 -10.54 -7.90 6.27
N GLY A 29 -11.22 -6.75 6.22
CA GLY A 29 -12.38 -6.45 7.07
C GLY A 29 -13.56 -7.39 6.84
N THR A 30 -13.91 -7.67 5.57
CA THR A 30 -14.99 -8.64 5.27
C THR A 30 -14.63 -10.05 5.71
N MET A 31 -13.36 -10.46 5.55
CA MET A 31 -12.86 -11.78 5.98
C MET A 31 -12.85 -11.96 7.51
N VAL A 32 -12.62 -10.87 8.27
CA VAL A 32 -12.75 -10.88 9.73
C VAL A 32 -14.21 -11.03 10.17
N VAL A 33 -15.14 -10.38 9.47
CA VAL A 33 -16.58 -10.45 9.78
C VAL A 33 -17.20 -11.77 9.37
N ASP A 34 -16.79 -12.35 8.22
CA ASP A 34 -17.27 -13.65 7.73
C ASP A 34 -16.74 -14.85 8.55
N GLY A 35 -15.88 -14.62 9.55
CA GLY A 35 -15.34 -15.69 10.41
C GLY A 35 -14.37 -16.65 9.72
N GLY A 36 -14.12 -16.48 8.42
CA GLY A 36 -13.10 -17.19 7.65
C GLY A 36 -11.71 -16.71 8.05
N GLY A 37 -11.19 -17.28 9.14
CA GLY A 37 -9.97 -16.83 9.84
C GLY A 37 -8.94 -16.11 8.99
N LEU A 38 -8.74 -14.82 9.27
CA LEU A 38 -7.68 -14.02 8.71
C LEU A 38 -6.34 -14.66 9.07
N GLN A 39 -5.63 -15.21 8.07
CA GLN A 39 -4.30 -15.76 8.29
C GLN A 39 -3.35 -14.65 8.73
N ARG A 40 -3.14 -14.54 10.05
CA ARG A 40 -2.30 -13.49 10.65
C ARG A 40 -0.91 -13.44 10.02
N LYS A 41 -0.36 -14.60 9.63
CA LYS A 41 0.93 -14.70 8.93
C LYS A 41 0.93 -13.92 7.60
N THR A 42 -0.14 -14.01 6.82
CA THR A 42 -0.29 -13.31 5.53
C THR A 42 -0.43 -11.81 5.74
N VAL A 43 -1.22 -11.38 6.73
CA VAL A 43 -1.39 -9.95 7.06
C VAL A 43 -0.08 -9.32 7.52
N THR A 44 0.64 -9.98 8.44
CA THR A 44 1.93 -9.47 8.90
C THR A 44 2.96 -9.44 7.77
N SER A 45 2.92 -10.40 6.84
CA SER A 45 3.78 -10.39 5.65
C SER A 45 3.49 -9.20 4.73
N ILE A 46 2.21 -8.86 4.52
CA ILE A 46 1.81 -7.71 3.70
C ILE A 46 2.20 -6.40 4.38
N LEU A 47 1.97 -6.26 5.69
CA LEU A 47 2.38 -5.08 6.46
C LEU A 47 3.90 -4.88 6.44
N MET A 48 4.67 -5.96 6.62
CA MET A 48 6.13 -5.90 6.51
C MET A 48 6.56 -5.48 5.11
N ALA A 49 5.91 -6.00 4.06
CA ALA A 49 6.20 -5.59 2.69
C ALA A 49 5.94 -4.09 2.48
N TRP A 50 4.83 -3.54 3.00
CA TRP A 50 4.52 -2.11 2.87
C TRP A 50 5.51 -1.20 3.58
N VAL A 51 6.03 -1.61 4.74
CA VAL A 51 7.07 -0.84 5.43
C VAL A 51 8.39 -0.95 4.68
N PHE A 52 8.73 -2.12 4.16
CA PHE A 52 10.02 -2.37 3.51
C PHE A 52 10.13 -1.76 2.11
N THR A 53 9.01 -1.57 1.41
CA THR A 53 9.00 -0.93 0.09
C THR A 53 9.43 0.54 0.14
N LEU A 54 9.16 1.25 1.24
CA LEU A 54 9.55 2.65 1.40
C LEU A 54 11.09 2.83 1.47
N PRO A 55 11.84 2.16 2.38
CA PRO A 55 13.30 2.19 2.38
C PRO A 55 13.90 1.71 1.06
N ALA A 56 13.36 0.63 0.49
CA ALA A 56 13.87 0.09 -0.78
C ALA A 56 13.74 1.11 -1.92
N ALA A 57 12.60 1.81 -2.02
CA ALA A 57 12.39 2.86 -3.01
C ALA A 57 13.31 4.06 -2.80
N VAL A 58 13.52 4.49 -1.54
CA VAL A 58 14.43 5.60 -1.21
C VAL A 58 15.88 5.25 -1.59
N LEU A 59 16.35 4.05 -1.23
CA LEU A 59 17.70 3.60 -1.56
C LEU A 59 17.91 3.45 -3.07
N LEU A 60 16.95 2.87 -3.78
CA LEU A 60 17.02 2.74 -5.24
C LEU A 60 17.00 4.10 -5.94
N SER A 61 16.06 4.98 -5.58
CA SER A 61 15.95 6.30 -6.18
C SER A 61 17.18 7.17 -5.86
N GLY A 62 17.63 7.17 -4.61
CA GLY A 62 18.83 7.90 -4.19
C GLY A 62 20.11 7.36 -4.86
N GLY A 63 20.26 6.04 -4.95
CA GLY A 63 21.38 5.40 -5.63
C GLY A 63 21.42 5.70 -7.12
N LEU A 64 20.27 5.62 -7.80
CA LEU A 64 20.16 5.96 -9.23
C LEU A 64 20.43 7.44 -9.49
N TYR A 65 19.94 8.34 -8.62
CA TYR A 65 20.22 9.77 -8.73
C TYR A 65 21.71 10.09 -8.54
N TRP A 66 22.34 9.50 -7.53
CA TRP A 66 23.77 9.66 -7.29
C TRP A 66 24.61 9.12 -8.45
N LEU A 67 24.22 7.97 -9.01
CA LEU A 67 24.87 7.42 -10.20
C LEU A 67 24.70 8.35 -11.40
N SER A 68 23.50 8.90 -11.65
CA SER A 68 23.26 9.85 -12.73
C SER A 68 24.09 11.13 -12.60
N LEU A 69 24.39 11.57 -11.38
CA LEU A 69 25.26 12.72 -11.12
C LEU A 69 26.75 12.44 -11.39
N GLN A 70 27.19 11.17 -11.32
CA GLN A 70 28.57 10.78 -11.63
C GLN A 70 28.85 10.69 -13.14
N PHE A 71 27.80 10.51 -13.96
CA PHE A 71 27.91 10.42 -15.42
C PHE A 71 27.68 11.77 -16.14
N LEU A 72 27.26 12.82 -15.41
CA LEU A 72 27.19 14.21 -15.87
C LEU A 72 28.49 14.94 -15.52
#